data_AF-A0A849XV58-F1
#
_entry.id   AF-A0A849XV58-F1
#
_cell.length_a   1.000
_cell.length_b   1.000
_cell.length_c   1.000
_cell.angle_alpha   90.00
_cell.angle_beta   90.00
_cell.angle_gamma   90.00
#
_symmetry.space_group_name_H-M   'P 1'
#
loop_
_entity.id
_entity.type
_entity.pdbx_description
1 polymer ?
#
loop_
_entity_poly.entity_id
_entity_poly.type
_entity_poly.pdbx_seq_one_letter_code
_entity_poly.pdbx_strand_id
1 'polypeptide(L)' 'MGNRWIPTADRLPDQREFIESYVRSAYAAEFLVTIEGADKATTLYYSQTGVWFDEQGEPYKVVAWMPLPKAFKG' A
#
# COMPACT_ATOMS: atom_id res chain seq x y z
N MET A 1 0.09 0.39 -21.75
CA MET A 1 0.57 -0.24 -20.51
C MET A 1 -0.31 0.29 -19.39
N GLY A 2 -1.31 -0.49 -18.98
CA GLY A 2 -2.43 0.00 -18.17
C GLY A 2 -2.00 0.36 -16.74
N ASN A 3 -2.53 1.48 -16.24
CA ASN A 3 -2.30 2.00 -14.90
C ASN A 3 -2.63 0.91 -13.86
N ARG A 4 -1.62 0.50 -13.06
CA ARG A 4 -1.72 -0.58 -12.07
C ARG A 4 -2.43 -0.18 -10.77
N TRP A 5 -3.12 0.96 -10.76
CA TRP A 5 -3.84 1.47 -9.59
C TRP A 5 -5.15 0.73 -9.38
N ILE A 6 -5.40 0.31 -8.14
CA ILE A 6 -6.61 -0.37 -7.71
C ILE A 6 -7.32 0.55 -6.71
N PRO A 7 -8.49 1.10 -7.05
CA PRO A 7 -9.30 1.85 -6.09
C PRO A 7 -9.64 0.98 -4.87
N THR A 8 -9.56 1.56 -3.67
CA THR A 8 -9.96 0.85 -2.43
C THR A 8 -11.46 0.54 -2.41
N ALA A 9 -12.25 1.31 -3.16
CA ALA A 9 -13.68 1.04 -3.39
C ALA A 9 -13.92 -0.24 -4.21
N ASP A 10 -12.96 -0.67 -5.04
CA ASP A 10 -13.07 -1.90 -5.83
C ASP A 10 -12.60 -3.10 -5.00
N ARG A 11 -11.40 -3.01 -4.40
CA ARG A 11 -10.89 -4.00 -3.44
C ARG A 11 -9.69 -3.49 -2.63
N LEU A 12 -9.43 -4.16 -1.52
CA LEU A 12 -8.22 -4.04 -0.72
C LEU A 12 -7.17 -5.09 -1.12
N PRO A 13 -5.91 -4.96 -0.66
CA PRO A 13 -4.89 -5.99 -0.83
C PRO A 13 -5.37 -7.33 -0.28
N ASP A 14 -5.17 -8.39 -1.08
CA ASP A 14 -5.49 -9.75 -0.68
C ASP A 14 -4.34 -10.39 0.13
N GLN A 15 -4.56 -11.62 0.58
CA GLN A 15 -3.57 -12.35 1.37
C GLN A 15 -2.25 -12.58 0.62
N ARG A 16 -2.30 -12.82 -0.69
CA ARG A 16 -1.09 -13.05 -1.49
C ARG A 16 -0.28 -11.76 -1.59
N GLU A 17 -0.93 -10.66 -1.91
CA GLU A 17 -0.30 -9.34 -2.02
C GLU A 17 0.25 -8.88 -0.67
N PHE A 18 -0.47 -9.16 0.43
CA PHE A 18 0.03 -8.93 1.78
C PHE A 18 1.34 -9.69 2.06
N ILE A 19 1.40 -10.97 1.71
CA ILE A 19 2.58 -11.81 1.95
C ILE A 19 3.76 -11.36 1.06
N GLU A 20 3.51 -11.07 -0.22
CA GLU A 20 4.54 -10.66 -1.17
C GLU A 20 5.16 -9.29 -0.82
N SER A 21 4.38 -8.40 -0.20
CA SER A 21 4.79 -7.06 0.20
C SER A 21 5.10 -6.94 1.70
N TYR A 22 5.20 -8.05 2.43
CA TYR A 22 5.38 -8.05 3.88
C TYR A 22 6.75 -7.48 4.32
N VAL A 23 6.70 -6.44 5.16
CA VAL A 23 7.86 -5.79 5.77
C VAL A 23 7.94 -6.19 7.24
N ARG A 24 8.90 -7.05 7.56
CA ARG A 24 9.05 -7.64 8.90
C ARG A 24 9.22 -6.60 10.01
N SER A 25 9.94 -5.51 9.76
CA SER A 25 10.18 -4.46 10.76
C SER A 25 8.90 -3.69 11.13
N ALA A 26 7.97 -3.54 10.19
CA ALA A 26 6.68 -2.87 10.39
C ALA A 26 5.56 -3.83 10.81
N TYR A 27 5.80 -5.15 10.77
CA TYR A 27 4.78 -6.19 10.97
C TYR A 27 3.53 -5.99 10.07
N ALA A 28 3.75 -5.49 8.86
CA ALA A 28 2.71 -5.05 7.93
C ALA A 28 3.22 -5.14 6.48
N ALA A 29 2.35 -4.93 5.49
CA ALA A 29 2.73 -4.97 4.08
C ALA A 29 2.84 -3.54 3.49
N GLU A 30 3.88 -3.25 2.71
CA GLU A 30 4.11 -1.92 2.15
C GLU A 30 3.63 -1.79 0.69
N PHE A 31 2.88 -0.74 0.39
CA PHE A 31 2.33 -0.48 -0.94
C PHE A 31 2.53 0.97 -1.37
N LEU A 32 2.51 1.20 -2.69
CA LEU A 32 2.25 2.54 -3.22
C LEU A 32 0.77 2.87 -3.05
N VAL A 33 0.49 4.07 -2.58
CA VAL A 33 -0.86 4.54 -2.30
C VAL A 33 -1.08 5.96 -2.78
N THR A 34 -2.33 6.30 -3.05
CA THR A 34 -2.81 7.68 -3.12
C THR A 34 -3.73 7.90 -1.93
N ILE A 35 -3.38 8.86 -1.07
CA ILE A 35 -4.17 9.26 0.10
C ILE A 35 -5.29 10.19 -0.36
N GLU A 36 -6.46 10.12 0.28
CA GLU A 36 -7.57 11.03 -0.01
C GLU A 36 -7.13 12.50 0.13
N GLY A 37 -7.34 13.29 -0.93
CA GLY A 37 -6.99 14.71 -0.95
C GLY A 37 -5.49 15.00 -1.14
N ALA A 38 -4.64 13.99 -1.29
CA ALA A 38 -3.22 14.20 -1.57
C ALA A 38 -2.95 14.40 -3.08
N ASP A 39 -2.08 15.36 -3.41
CA ASP A 39 -1.67 15.64 -4.80
C ASP A 39 -0.66 14.62 -5.35
N LYS A 40 -0.01 13.86 -4.47
CA LYS A 40 1.07 12.93 -4.81
C LYS A 40 0.86 11.58 -4.16
N ALA A 41 1.24 10.53 -4.88
CA ALA A 41 1.36 9.20 -4.32
C ALA A 41 2.52 9.13 -3.30
N THR A 42 2.39 8.22 -2.35
CA THR A 42 3.39 7.90 -1.34
C THR A 42 3.39 6.39 -1.08
N THR A 43 4.19 5.91 -0.11
CA THR A 43 4.02 4.57 0.45
C THR A 43 3.37 4.62 1.83
N LEU A 44 2.62 3.58 2.16
CA LEU A 44 2.10 3.32 3.50
C LEU A 44 2.16 1.82 3.78
N TYR A 45 2.13 1.48 5.06
CA TYR A 45 1.95 0.13 5.55
C TYR A 45 0.45 -0.22 5.63
N TYR A 46 0.12 -1.45 5.31
CA TYR A 46 -1.21 -2.03 5.42
C TYR A 46 -1.20 -3.14 6.46
N SER A 47 -2.02 -3.00 7.51
CA SER A 47 -2.12 -3.98 8.59
C SER A 47 -2.95 -5.20 8.20
N GLN A 48 -2.81 -6.29 8.95
CA GLN A 48 -3.70 -7.46 8.81
C GLN A 48 -5.18 -7.14 9.08
N THR A 49 -5.45 -6.04 9.80
CA THR A 49 -6.81 -5.58 10.14
C THR A 49 -7.37 -4.57 9.13
N GLY A 50 -6.64 -4.25 8.07
CA GLY A 50 -7.12 -3.37 7.01
C GLY A 50 -6.84 -1.88 7.19
N VAL A 51 -5.94 -1.52 8.11
CA VAL A 51 -5.57 -0.12 8.38
C VAL A 51 -4.35 0.27 7.56
N TRP A 52 -4.40 1.45 6.94
CA TRP A 52 -3.26 2.08 6.27
C TRP A 52 -2.59 3.08 7.21
N PHE A 53 -1.28 2.96 7.40
CA PHE A 53 -0.53 3.81 8.35
C PHE A 53 0.90 4.08 7.90
N ASP A 54 1.48 5.18 8.39
CA ASP A 54 2.87 5.55 8.09
C ASP A 54 3.88 4.92 9.08
N GLU A 55 5.15 5.29 8.97
CA GLU A 55 6.21 4.79 9.85
C GLU A 55 6.06 5.19 11.33
N GLN A 56 5.25 6.20 11.64
CA GLN A 56 4.94 6.67 12.99
C GLN A 56 3.69 6.00 13.57
N GLY A 57 2.97 5.22 12.74
CA GLY A 57 1.71 4.59 13.12
C GLY A 57 0.48 5.46 12.88
N GLU A 58 0.62 6.63 12.25
CA GLU A 58 -0.51 7.52 11.99
C GLU A 58 -1.39 6.93 10.86
N PRO A 59 -2.71 6.80 11.08
CA PRO A 59 -3.60 6.20 10.09
C PRO A 59 -4.03 7.21 9.00
N TYR A 60 -4.16 6.73 7.77
CA TYR A 60 -4.62 7.54 6.64
C TYR A 60 -5.73 6.85 5.83
N LYS A 61 -6.58 7.67 5.20
CA LYS A 61 -7.58 7.19 4.24
C LYS A 61 -6.96 7.08 2.85
N VAL A 62 -6.83 5.86 2.35
CA VAL A 62 -6.29 5.56 1.01
C VAL A 62 -7.43 5.38 0.00
N VAL A 63 -7.31 6.03 -1.16
CA VAL A 63 -8.31 5.97 -2.24
C VAL A 63 -7.92 5.01 -3.36
N ALA A 64 -6.62 4.78 -3.56
CA ALA A 64 -6.10 3.81 -4.51
C ALA A 64 -4.74 3.28 -4.07
N TRP A 65 -4.44 2.04 -4.43
CA TRP A 65 -3.18 1.39 -4.06
C TRP A 65 -2.65 0.52 -5.20
N MET A 66 -1.38 0.14 -5.12
CA MET A 66 -0.76 -0.88 -5.97
C MET A 66 0.50 -1.47 -5.33
N PRO A 67 0.93 -2.69 -5.71
CA PRO A 67 2.20 -3.23 -5.28
C PRO A 67 3.38 -2.33 -5.67
N LEU A 68 4.42 -2.32 -4.82
CA LEU A 68 5.67 -1.64 -5.14
C LEU A 68 6.28 -2.21 -6.45
N PRO A 69 6.96 -1.37 -7.25
CA PRO A 69 7.72 -1.88 -8.39
C PRO A 69 8.81 -2.85 -7.89
N LYS A 70 9.14 -3.84 -8.71
CA LYS A 70 10.28 -4.73 -8.42
C LYS A 70 11.53 -3.87 -8.25
N ALA A 71 12.27 -4.13 -7.16
CA ALA A 71 13.55 -3.47 -6.92
C ALA A 71 14.43 -3.62 -8.17
N PHE A 72 15.02 -2.52 -8.61
CA PHE A 72 16.00 -2.54 -9.68
C PHE A 72 17.22 -3.34 -9.20
N LYS A 73 17.52 -4.43 -9.90
CA LYS A 73 18.74 -5.22 -9.73
C LYS A 73 19.54 -4.97 -10.99
N GLY A 74 20.62 -4.18 -10.87
CA GLY A 74 21.53 -3.88 -11.98
C GLY A 74 22.18 -5.12 -12.55
#